data_AF-A0AAE9SFA3-F1
#
_entry.id   AF-A0AAE9SFA3-F1
#
_cell.length_a   1.000
_cell.length_b   1.000
_cell.length_c   1.000
_cell.angle_alpha   90.00
_cell.angle_beta   90.00
_cell.angle_gamma   90.00
#
_symmetry.space_group_name_H-M   'P 1'
#
loop_
_entity.id
_entity.type
_entity.pdbx_description
1 polymer ?
#
loop_
_entity_poly.entity_id
_entity_poly.type
_entity_poly.pdbx_seq_one_letter_code
_entity_poly.pdbx_strand_id
1 'polypeptide(L)'
;MENSTPIKDTKKVVNTTDVYPKVFKELITEINNMLSYAIYNGITINTEVNSLIESKGLNDLINAHNILVKNIAPATPKSIEYTKALREEGQNKSIFSKLPVVRNLIFLALFFLVLFIITALSPDVNNNSLDKGLMNNSGLPLLLNLSYLASVAGLGVIFYLLKRVSDSIRESTMVSEESVSYLAQIVLGIIAGLIMSEIISFYTKSPEDINLFNKGVLALIGGFSSEAIFSILQGIIDRVKSIFIVPKPNK
;
A
#
# COMPACT_ATOMS: atom_id res chain seq x y z
N MET A 1 -39.06 58.40 29.09
CA MET A 1 -38.99 57.49 30.23
C MET A 1 -39.29 56.10 29.72
N GLU A 2 -38.39 55.14 30.04
CA GLU A 2 -38.44 53.69 29.76
C GLU A 2 -38.70 53.23 28.31
N ASN A 3 -37.73 52.56 27.67
CA ASN A 3 -37.56 51.12 27.88
C ASN A 3 -36.34 50.51 27.14
N SER A 4 -35.69 49.59 27.86
CA SER A 4 -35.03 48.34 27.42
C SER A 4 -33.97 48.32 26.31
N THR A 5 -32.75 48.07 26.77
CA THR A 5 -31.57 47.43 26.15
C THR A 5 -31.85 46.41 25.03
N PRO A 6 -31.00 46.34 23.97
CA PRO A 6 -30.84 45.13 23.18
C PRO A 6 -29.63 44.31 23.66
N ILE A 7 -29.96 43.18 24.29
CA ILE A 7 -29.38 41.83 24.13
C ILE A 7 -27.90 41.80 23.70
N LYS A 8 -27.03 41.47 24.67
CA LYS A 8 -25.69 40.91 24.41
C LYS A 8 -25.86 39.58 23.66
N ASP A 9 -25.34 39.53 22.44
CA ASP A 9 -24.96 38.29 21.77
C ASP A 9 -23.84 37.60 22.58
N THR A 10 -24.23 36.77 23.55
CA THR A 10 -23.32 35.78 24.11
C THR A 10 -23.13 34.68 23.08
N LYS A 11 -22.04 34.79 22.30
CA LYS A 11 -21.42 33.66 21.61
C LYS A 11 -21.39 32.46 22.56
N LYS A 12 -22.12 31.40 22.22
CA LYS A 12 -22.06 30.10 22.89
C LYS A 12 -20.60 29.65 22.94
N VAL A 13 -20.02 29.73 24.12
CA VAL A 13 -18.74 29.07 24.43
C VAL A 13 -19.00 27.58 24.35
N VAL A 14 -18.30 26.89 23.44
CA VAL A 14 -18.33 25.44 23.31
C VAL A 14 -17.74 24.85 24.59
N ASN A 15 -18.57 24.22 25.43
CA ASN A 15 -18.15 23.59 26.67
C ASN A 15 -17.19 22.43 26.38
N THR A 16 -16.03 22.44 27.03
CA THR A 16 -14.94 21.46 26.93
C THR A 16 -15.24 20.11 27.62
N THR A 17 -16.48 19.89 28.07
CA THR A 17 -16.90 18.71 28.85
C THR A 17 -17.40 17.53 28.00
N ASP A 18 -17.65 17.72 26.70
CA ASP A 18 -18.16 16.67 25.80
C ASP A 18 -17.09 15.72 25.23
N VAL A 19 -15.80 15.96 25.51
CA VAL A 19 -14.69 15.13 24.99
C VAL A 19 -14.60 13.79 25.73
N TYR A 20 -14.79 13.78 27.05
CA TYR A 20 -14.59 12.59 27.88
C TYR A 20 -15.57 11.44 27.60
N PRO A 21 -16.90 11.66 27.46
CA PRO A 21 -17.85 10.57 27.24
C PRO A 21 -17.65 9.87 25.89
N LYS A 22 -17.24 10.63 24.86
CA LYS A 22 -17.03 10.11 23.52
C LYS A 22 -15.79 9.20 23.45
N VAL A 23 -14.66 9.68 23.97
CA VAL A 23 -13.39 8.90 24.01
C VAL A 23 -13.56 7.64 24.84
N PHE A 24 -14.26 7.73 25.97
CA PHE A 24 -14.54 6.56 26.81
C PHE A 24 -15.32 5.49 26.05
N LYS A 25 -16.37 5.90 25.31
CA LYS A 25 -17.18 4.98 24.50
C LYS A 25 -16.37 4.35 23.36
N GLU A 26 -15.52 5.12 22.70
CA GLU A 26 -14.63 4.63 21.63
C GLU A 26 -13.66 3.58 22.18
N LEU A 27 -12.97 3.86 23.30
CA LEU A 27 -12.05 2.92 23.96
C LEU A 27 -12.73 1.59 24.32
N ILE A 28 -13.92 1.62 24.93
CA ILE A 28 -14.68 0.40 25.25
C ILE A 28 -15.02 -0.38 23.98
N THR A 29 -15.40 0.31 22.90
CA THR A 29 -15.74 -0.31 21.62
C THR A 29 -14.52 -1.01 21.01
N GLU A 30 -13.37 -0.34 21.01
CA GLU A 30 -12.10 -0.90 20.52
C GLU A 30 -11.65 -2.10 21.35
N ILE A 31 -11.67 -2.00 22.69
CA ILE A 31 -11.33 -3.09 23.60
C ILE A 31 -12.20 -4.33 23.31
N ASN A 32 -13.51 -4.15 23.19
CA ASN A 32 -14.43 -5.26 22.89
C ASN A 32 -14.14 -5.88 21.52
N ASN A 33 -13.82 -5.08 20.51
CA ASN A 33 -13.43 -5.56 19.19
C ASN A 33 -12.12 -6.37 19.25
N MET A 34 -11.11 -5.89 19.98
CA MET A 34 -9.83 -6.57 20.17
C MET A 34 -9.98 -7.90 20.93
N LEU A 35 -10.76 -7.93 22.00
CA LEU A 35 -11.07 -9.16 22.74
C LEU A 35 -11.78 -10.19 21.85
N SER A 36 -12.81 -9.75 21.11
CA SER A 36 -13.54 -10.61 20.18
C SER A 36 -12.63 -11.18 19.10
N TYR A 37 -11.72 -10.36 18.56
CA TYR A 37 -10.71 -10.77 17.60
C TYR A 37 -9.75 -11.81 18.19
N ALA A 38 -9.22 -11.55 19.39
CA ALA A 38 -8.29 -12.45 20.05
C ALA A 38 -8.93 -13.82 20.31
N ILE A 39 -10.16 -13.85 20.82
CA ILE A 39 -10.92 -15.09 21.05
C ILE A 39 -11.14 -15.85 19.73
N TYR A 40 -11.58 -15.15 18.68
CA TYR A 40 -11.88 -15.76 17.38
C TYR A 40 -10.64 -16.40 16.72
N ASN A 41 -9.46 -15.79 16.92
CA ASN A 41 -8.21 -16.25 16.33
C ASN A 41 -7.36 -17.10 17.28
N GLY A 42 -7.86 -17.45 18.47
CA GLY A 42 -7.13 -18.27 19.44
C GLY A 42 -5.90 -17.59 20.06
N ILE A 43 -5.88 -16.26 20.09
CA ILE A 43 -4.80 -15.46 20.70
C ILE A 43 -5.00 -15.46 22.22
N THR A 44 -3.95 -15.78 22.96
CA THR A 44 -3.96 -15.72 24.43
C THR A 44 -4.04 -14.27 24.92
N ILE A 45 -5.03 -13.99 25.77
CA ILE A 45 -5.28 -12.65 26.34
C ILE A 45 -4.63 -12.59 27.72
N ASN A 46 -3.93 -11.49 28.02
CA ASN A 46 -3.42 -11.25 29.37
C ASN A 46 -4.60 -11.06 30.34
N THR A 47 -4.67 -11.88 31.37
CA THR A 47 -5.77 -11.88 32.36
C THR A 47 -5.82 -10.60 33.21
N GLU A 48 -4.73 -9.83 33.29
CA GLU A 48 -4.70 -8.49 33.91
C GLU A 48 -5.69 -7.52 33.26
N VAL A 49 -6.06 -7.76 32.00
CA VAL A 49 -7.02 -6.93 31.27
C VAL A 49 -8.41 -6.99 31.92
N ASN A 50 -8.80 -8.09 32.58
CA ASN A 50 -10.14 -8.23 33.16
C ASN A 50 -10.39 -7.23 34.29
N SER A 51 -9.46 -7.12 35.24
CA SER A 51 -9.58 -6.18 36.37
C SER A 51 -9.54 -4.71 35.91
N LEU A 52 -8.78 -4.41 34.85
CA LEU A 52 -8.68 -3.08 34.26
C LEU A 52 -9.97 -2.67 33.52
N ILE A 53 -10.68 -3.60 32.90
CA ILE A 53 -11.97 -3.33 32.24
C ILE A 53 -13.09 -3.16 33.29
N GLU A 54 -13.07 -3.95 34.36
CA GLU A 54 -14.08 -3.92 35.43
C GLU A 54 -14.08 -2.59 36.22
N SER A 55 -12.93 -1.96 36.39
CA SER A 55 -12.82 -0.70 37.14
C SER A 55 -13.58 0.47 36.50
N LYS A 56 -13.80 0.41 35.18
CA LYS A 56 -14.41 1.48 34.36
C LYS A 56 -13.71 2.84 34.50
N GLY A 57 -12.47 2.87 34.98
CA GLY A 57 -11.65 4.07 35.05
C GLY A 57 -11.00 4.36 33.70
N LEU A 58 -10.97 5.63 33.27
CA LEU A 58 -10.37 6.00 31.97
C LEU A 58 -8.91 5.55 31.85
N ASN A 59 -8.11 5.73 32.92
CA ASN A 59 -6.70 5.33 32.94
C ASN A 59 -6.53 3.81 32.82
N ASP A 60 -7.39 3.04 33.48
CA ASP A 60 -7.34 1.58 33.44
C ASP A 60 -7.77 1.05 32.06
N LEU A 61 -8.76 1.68 31.44
CA LEU A 61 -9.16 1.36 30.05
C LEU A 61 -8.05 1.67 29.05
N ILE A 62 -7.34 2.79 29.21
CA ILE A 62 -6.16 3.09 28.38
C ILE A 62 -5.08 2.02 28.59
N ASN A 63 -4.86 1.56 29.83
CA ASN A 63 -3.89 0.52 30.11
C ASN A 63 -4.31 -0.83 29.50
N ALA A 64 -5.57 -1.23 29.66
CA ALA A 64 -6.16 -2.41 29.03
C ALA A 64 -6.00 -2.37 27.50
N HIS A 65 -6.31 -1.23 26.89
CA HIS A 65 -6.13 -0.99 25.47
C HIS A 65 -4.66 -1.21 25.05
N ASN A 66 -3.70 -0.61 25.75
CA ASN A 66 -2.27 -0.73 25.43
C ASN A 66 -1.75 -2.17 25.57
N ILE A 67 -2.24 -2.93 26.55
CA ILE A 67 -1.91 -4.35 26.69
C ILE A 67 -2.49 -5.13 25.51
N LEU A 68 -3.77 -4.93 25.20
CA LEU A 68 -4.43 -5.63 24.11
C LEU A 68 -3.79 -5.36 22.75
N VAL A 69 -3.40 -4.11 22.45
CA VAL A 69 -2.68 -3.75 21.22
C VAL A 69 -1.43 -4.60 21.02
N LYS A 70 -0.68 -4.90 22.09
CA LYS A 70 0.50 -5.76 22.01
C LYS A 70 0.12 -7.23 21.76
N ASN A 71 -0.95 -7.71 22.40
CA ASN A 71 -1.40 -9.09 22.25
C ASN A 71 -1.95 -9.40 20.85
N ILE A 72 -2.59 -8.43 20.19
CA ILE A 72 -3.20 -8.63 18.86
C ILE A 72 -2.23 -8.45 17.69
N ALA A 73 -0.99 -8.04 17.94
CA ALA A 73 0.01 -7.84 16.90
C ALA A 73 0.17 -9.10 16.03
N PRO A 74 0.31 -8.96 14.69
CA PRO A 74 0.53 -7.73 13.93
C PRO A 74 -0.74 -6.91 13.61
N ALA A 75 -1.93 -7.39 13.97
CA ALA A 75 -3.17 -6.64 13.73
C ALA A 75 -3.24 -5.38 14.61
N THR A 76 -4.00 -4.39 14.13
CA THR A 76 -4.21 -3.12 14.82
C THR A 76 -5.69 -2.95 15.15
N PRO A 77 -6.08 -2.10 16.13
CA PRO A 77 -7.49 -1.83 16.42
C PRO A 77 -8.27 -1.41 15.16
N LYS A 78 -7.64 -0.54 14.34
CA LYS A 78 -8.16 -0.06 13.07
C LYS A 78 -8.38 -1.17 12.04
N SER A 79 -7.41 -2.08 11.88
CA SER A 79 -7.53 -3.18 10.92
C SER A 79 -8.56 -4.24 11.36
N ILE A 80 -8.72 -4.42 12.68
CA ILE A 80 -9.78 -5.27 13.24
C ILE A 80 -11.16 -4.68 12.95
N GLU A 81 -11.35 -3.37 13.16
CA GLU A 81 -12.61 -2.69 12.85
C GLU A 81 -12.96 -2.83 11.37
N TYR A 82 -11.99 -2.60 10.48
CA TYR A 82 -12.16 -2.76 9.04
C TYR A 82 -12.54 -4.20 8.67
N THR A 83 -11.82 -5.19 9.20
CA THR A 83 -12.07 -6.61 8.92
C THR A 83 -13.41 -7.07 9.48
N LYS A 84 -13.82 -6.54 10.63
CA LYS A 84 -15.13 -6.80 11.24
C LYS A 84 -16.26 -6.27 10.36
N ALA A 85 -16.18 -5.02 9.90
CA ALA A 85 -17.15 -4.44 8.99
C ALA A 85 -17.30 -5.27 7.69
N LEU A 86 -16.18 -5.68 7.09
CA LEU A 86 -16.17 -6.55 5.91
C LEU A 86 -16.83 -7.91 6.14
N ARG A 87 -16.73 -8.46 7.34
CA ARG A 87 -17.37 -9.73 7.72
C ARG A 87 -18.87 -9.56 7.92
N GLU A 88 -19.29 -8.50 8.60
CA GLU A 88 -20.69 -8.22 8.93
C GLU A 88 -21.52 -7.88 7.67
N GLU A 89 -20.99 -7.05 6.76
CA GLU A 89 -21.66 -6.70 5.50
C GLU A 89 -21.69 -7.85 4.47
N GLY A 90 -20.93 -8.92 4.73
CA GLY A 90 -20.55 -9.91 3.73
C GLY A 90 -21.03 -11.33 4.00
N GLN A 91 -21.83 -11.63 5.02
CA GLN A 91 -22.11 -13.03 5.41
C GLN A 91 -22.57 -13.97 4.26
N ASN A 92 -23.19 -13.44 3.19
CA ASN A 92 -23.58 -14.20 1.98
C ASN A 92 -22.84 -13.86 0.67
N LYS A 93 -21.74 -13.11 0.74
CA LYS A 93 -20.97 -12.66 -0.44
C LYS A 93 -19.67 -13.45 -0.60
N SER A 94 -19.29 -13.78 -1.84
CA SER A 94 -17.98 -14.39 -2.14
C SER A 94 -16.84 -13.44 -1.73
N ILE A 95 -15.70 -14.00 -1.32
CA ILE A 95 -14.46 -13.25 -0.99
C ILE A 95 -14.10 -12.30 -2.15
N PHE A 96 -14.36 -12.72 -3.39
CA PHE A 96 -14.15 -11.94 -4.62
C PHE A 96 -15.00 -10.65 -4.71
N SER A 97 -16.17 -10.64 -4.06
CA SER A 97 -17.06 -9.47 -4.00
C SER A 97 -16.91 -8.64 -2.72
N LYS A 98 -16.28 -9.19 -1.68
CA LYS A 98 -16.03 -8.53 -0.39
C LYS A 98 -14.85 -7.58 -0.44
N LEU A 99 -13.84 -7.91 -1.23
CA LEU A 99 -12.59 -7.15 -1.32
C LEU A 99 -12.43 -6.57 -2.73
N PRO A 100 -13.02 -5.38 -3.00
CA PRO A 100 -12.99 -4.78 -4.33
C PRO A 100 -11.56 -4.56 -4.83
N VAL A 101 -10.62 -4.30 -3.91
CA VAL A 101 -9.20 -4.14 -4.22
C VAL A 101 -8.59 -5.42 -4.80
N VAL A 102 -8.79 -6.56 -4.15
CA VAL A 102 -8.30 -7.87 -4.64
C VAL A 102 -8.85 -8.15 -6.03
N ARG A 103 -10.14 -7.94 -6.22
CA ARG A 103 -10.80 -8.12 -7.53
C ARG A 103 -10.19 -7.24 -8.60
N ASN A 104 -10.00 -5.95 -8.31
CA ASN A 104 -9.45 -5.00 -9.26
C ASN A 104 -8.00 -5.36 -9.62
N LEU A 105 -7.19 -5.80 -8.66
CA LEU A 105 -5.83 -6.29 -8.92
C LEU A 105 -5.83 -7.56 -9.78
N ILE A 106 -6.75 -8.49 -9.57
CA ILE A 106 -6.88 -9.68 -10.43
C ILE A 106 -7.26 -9.29 -11.87
N PHE A 107 -8.24 -8.41 -12.06
CA PHE A 107 -8.59 -7.94 -13.39
C PHE A 107 -7.44 -7.21 -14.07
N LEU A 108 -6.67 -6.43 -13.32
CA LEU A 108 -5.51 -5.73 -13.83
C LEU A 108 -4.36 -6.69 -14.17
N ALA A 109 -4.17 -7.76 -13.39
CA ALA A 109 -3.23 -8.85 -13.70
C ALA A 109 -3.60 -9.52 -15.03
N LEU A 110 -4.88 -9.86 -15.21
CA LEU A 110 -5.38 -10.47 -16.44
C LEU A 110 -5.23 -9.51 -17.63
N PHE A 111 -5.50 -8.22 -17.43
CA PHE A 111 -5.29 -7.20 -18.44
C PHE A 111 -3.82 -7.15 -18.90
N PHE A 112 -2.87 -7.05 -17.96
CA PHE A 112 -1.44 -7.05 -18.31
C PHE A 112 -0.99 -8.37 -18.93
N LEU A 113 -1.53 -9.51 -18.50
CA LEU A 113 -1.25 -10.81 -19.11
C LEU A 113 -1.71 -10.86 -20.57
N VAL A 114 -2.92 -10.39 -20.86
CA VAL A 114 -3.44 -10.32 -22.23
C VAL A 114 -2.59 -9.36 -23.07
N LEU A 115 -2.23 -8.19 -22.54
CA LEU A 115 -1.37 -7.23 -23.22
C LEU A 115 0.02 -7.81 -23.52
N PHE A 116 0.59 -8.55 -22.56
CA PHE A 116 1.85 -9.27 -22.73
C PHE A 116 1.77 -10.30 -23.87
N ILE A 117 0.73 -11.14 -23.88
CA ILE A 117 0.56 -12.17 -24.92
C ILE A 117 0.37 -11.52 -26.29
N ILE A 118 -0.49 -10.52 -26.41
CA ILE A 118 -0.78 -9.85 -27.69
C ILE A 118 0.48 -9.16 -28.24
N THR A 119 1.22 -8.45 -27.39
CA THR A 119 2.45 -7.76 -27.82
C THR A 119 3.55 -8.75 -28.16
N ALA A 120 3.72 -9.83 -27.37
CA ALA A 120 4.71 -10.87 -27.63
C ALA A 120 4.47 -11.67 -28.93
N LEU A 121 3.23 -11.72 -29.42
CA LEU A 121 2.90 -12.35 -30.70
C LEU A 121 3.24 -11.46 -31.91
N SER A 122 3.53 -10.18 -31.71
CA SER A 122 3.88 -9.29 -32.81
C SER A 122 5.25 -9.64 -33.38
N PRO A 123 5.42 -9.69 -34.72
CA PRO A 123 6.74 -9.87 -35.34
C PRO A 123 7.71 -8.73 -35.01
N ASP A 124 7.19 -7.55 -34.64
CA ASP A 124 8.00 -6.38 -34.26
C ASP A 124 8.57 -6.48 -32.84
N VAL A 125 8.10 -7.41 -32.00
CA VAL A 125 8.61 -7.68 -30.66
C VAL A 125 9.57 -8.87 -30.73
N ASN A 126 10.85 -8.56 -30.92
CA ASN A 126 11.93 -9.54 -31.05
C ASN A 126 13.25 -8.96 -30.52
N ASN A 127 14.28 -9.79 -30.36
CA ASN A 127 15.60 -9.38 -29.83
C ASN A 127 16.19 -8.17 -30.58
N ASN A 128 16.16 -8.18 -31.92
CA ASN A 128 16.73 -7.10 -32.74
C ASN A 128 15.98 -5.78 -32.54
N SER A 129 14.64 -5.83 -32.49
CA SER A 129 13.82 -4.64 -32.28
C SER A 129 13.96 -4.07 -30.87
N LEU A 130 14.02 -4.94 -29.85
CA LEU A 130 14.20 -4.54 -28.46
C LEU A 130 15.60 -4.01 -28.18
N ASP A 131 16.64 -4.57 -28.78
CA ASP A 131 18.03 -4.16 -28.58
C ASP A 131 18.29 -2.72 -29.03
N LYS A 132 17.60 -2.26 -30.08
CA LYS A 132 17.62 -0.85 -30.51
C LYS A 132 17.23 0.12 -29.37
N GLY A 133 16.45 -0.35 -28.41
CA GLY A 133 15.99 0.42 -27.25
C GLY A 133 15.19 1.66 -27.64
N LEU A 134 14.97 2.53 -26.67
CA LEU A 134 14.19 3.77 -26.82
C LEU A 134 14.74 4.75 -27.87
N MET A 135 16.06 4.89 -27.98
CA MET A 135 16.66 5.97 -28.79
C MET A 135 16.82 5.60 -30.26
N ASN A 136 17.02 4.31 -30.58
CA ASN A 136 17.27 3.86 -31.96
C ASN A 136 16.10 3.08 -32.56
N ASN A 137 14.97 3.01 -31.87
CA ASN A 137 13.72 2.47 -32.37
C ASN A 137 12.70 3.61 -32.56
N SER A 138 11.76 3.45 -33.50
CA SER A 138 10.75 4.48 -33.77
C SER A 138 9.46 3.87 -34.33
N GLY A 139 8.39 4.65 -34.33
CA GLY A 139 7.10 4.24 -34.90
C GLY A 139 6.44 3.09 -34.13
N LEU A 140 5.76 2.22 -34.87
CA LEU A 140 4.99 1.11 -34.31
C LEU A 140 5.85 0.06 -33.56
N PRO A 141 7.03 -0.35 -34.06
CA PRO A 141 7.88 -1.30 -33.34
C PRO A 141 8.30 -0.81 -31.95
N LEU A 142 8.61 0.49 -31.80
CA LEU A 142 8.92 1.09 -30.51
C LEU A 142 7.72 1.00 -29.55
N LEU A 143 6.52 1.36 -30.03
CA LEU A 143 5.30 1.31 -29.22
C LEU A 143 5.00 -0.12 -28.73
N LEU A 144 5.17 -1.12 -29.61
CA LEU A 144 4.95 -2.52 -29.28
C LEU A 144 5.97 -3.06 -28.29
N ASN A 145 7.25 -2.71 -28.45
CA ASN A 145 8.31 -3.09 -27.50
C ASN A 145 8.08 -2.47 -26.11
N LEU A 146 7.72 -1.18 -26.06
CA LEU A 146 7.41 -0.52 -24.80
C LEU A 146 6.15 -1.10 -24.16
N SER A 147 5.12 -1.40 -24.94
CA SER A 147 3.90 -2.03 -24.42
C SER A 147 4.17 -3.43 -23.88
N TYR A 148 5.03 -4.19 -24.56
CA TYR A 148 5.53 -5.48 -24.09
C TYR A 148 6.25 -5.32 -22.75
N LEU A 149 7.29 -4.48 -22.65
CA LEU A 149 8.05 -4.29 -21.42
C LEU A 149 7.18 -3.72 -20.28
N ALA A 150 6.28 -2.78 -20.59
CA ALA A 150 5.34 -2.21 -19.63
C ALA A 150 4.36 -3.26 -19.11
N SER A 151 3.91 -4.18 -19.96
CA SER A 151 3.03 -5.28 -19.54
C SER A 151 3.74 -6.26 -18.61
N VAL A 152 5.01 -6.57 -18.87
CA VAL A 152 5.85 -7.41 -18.00
C VAL A 152 6.11 -6.72 -16.66
N ALA A 153 6.44 -5.43 -16.66
CA ALA A 153 6.59 -4.64 -15.44
C ALA A 153 5.27 -4.56 -14.65
N GLY A 154 4.15 -4.37 -15.35
CA GLY A 154 2.80 -4.40 -14.79
C GLY A 154 2.48 -5.72 -14.09
N LEU A 155 2.81 -6.86 -14.71
CA LEU A 155 2.69 -8.17 -14.06
C LEU A 155 3.54 -8.25 -12.79
N GLY A 156 4.77 -7.74 -12.82
CA GLY A 156 5.67 -7.73 -11.67
C GLY A 156 5.08 -6.99 -10.47
N VAL A 157 4.62 -5.76 -10.67
CA VAL A 157 4.05 -4.95 -9.57
C VAL A 157 2.73 -5.51 -9.07
N ILE A 158 1.87 -6.03 -9.96
CA ILE A 158 0.59 -6.63 -9.55
C ILE A 158 0.81 -7.92 -8.78
N PHE A 159 1.82 -8.73 -9.14
CA PHE A 159 2.17 -9.91 -8.37
C PHE A 159 2.63 -9.55 -6.94
N TYR A 160 3.47 -8.52 -6.81
CA TYR A 160 3.86 -7.98 -5.50
C TYR A 160 2.64 -7.53 -4.68
N LEU A 161 1.74 -6.74 -5.27
CA LEU A 161 0.56 -6.22 -4.57
C LEU A 161 -0.42 -7.32 -4.19
N LEU A 162 -0.67 -8.30 -5.06
CA LEU A 162 -1.53 -9.44 -4.75
C LEU A 162 -0.96 -10.26 -3.59
N LYS A 163 0.37 -10.48 -3.57
CA LYS A 163 1.04 -11.16 -2.46
C LYS A 163 0.90 -10.36 -1.16
N ARG A 164 1.16 -9.05 -1.19
CA ARG A 164 1.03 -8.14 -0.05
C ARG A 164 -0.40 -8.14 0.51
N VAL A 165 -1.40 -7.95 -0.35
CA VAL A 165 -2.82 -7.99 0.07
C VAL A 165 -3.20 -9.35 0.63
N SER A 166 -2.73 -10.45 0.04
CA SER A 166 -2.98 -11.80 0.56
C SER A 166 -2.38 -11.99 1.95
N ASP A 167 -1.18 -11.47 2.20
CA ASP A 167 -0.55 -11.52 3.52
C ASP A 167 -1.31 -10.63 4.51
N SER A 168 -1.73 -9.42 4.11
CA SER A 168 -2.53 -8.52 4.95
C SER A 168 -3.91 -9.09 5.32
N ILE A 169 -4.54 -9.87 4.44
CA ILE A 169 -5.78 -10.60 4.74
C ILE A 169 -5.49 -11.70 5.77
N ARG A 170 -4.44 -12.51 5.56
CA ARG A 170 -4.06 -13.60 6.45
C ARG A 170 -3.76 -13.10 7.87
N GLU A 171 -3.10 -11.95 7.96
CA GLU A 171 -2.64 -11.35 9.22
C GLU A 171 -3.64 -10.35 9.82
N SER A 172 -4.80 -10.14 9.17
CA SER A 172 -5.82 -9.16 9.57
C SER A 172 -5.27 -7.74 9.77
N THR A 173 -4.35 -7.32 8.92
CA THR A 173 -3.69 -6.00 8.94
C THR A 173 -4.22 -5.04 7.90
N MET A 174 -5.19 -5.45 7.07
CA MET A 174 -5.78 -4.57 6.04
C MET A 174 -6.48 -3.36 6.65
N VAL A 175 -6.28 -2.21 6.00
CA VAL A 175 -6.98 -0.95 6.26
C VAL A 175 -7.44 -0.32 4.95
N SER A 176 -8.48 0.51 4.99
CA SER A 176 -9.11 1.05 3.77
C SER A 176 -8.22 2.00 2.98
N GLU A 177 -7.31 2.71 3.65
CA GLU A 177 -6.46 3.73 3.05
C GLU A 177 -5.39 3.18 2.09
N GLU A 178 -5.02 1.90 2.23
CA GLU A 178 -3.99 1.30 1.37
C GLU A 178 -4.38 1.28 -0.12
N SER A 179 -5.69 1.32 -0.42
CA SER A 179 -6.21 1.31 -1.79
C SER A 179 -5.67 2.46 -2.65
N VAL A 180 -5.50 3.65 -2.08
CA VAL A 180 -4.95 4.82 -2.79
C VAL A 180 -3.45 4.64 -3.03
N SER A 181 -2.75 4.05 -2.06
CA SER A 181 -1.32 3.77 -2.16
C SER A 181 -1.00 2.77 -3.27
N TYR A 182 -1.85 1.75 -3.45
CA TYR A 182 -1.64 0.73 -4.48
C TYR A 182 -1.65 1.28 -5.91
N LEU A 183 -2.51 2.26 -6.23
CA LEU A 183 -2.53 2.87 -7.57
C LEU A 183 -1.19 3.58 -7.87
N ALA A 184 -0.67 4.33 -6.89
CA ALA A 184 0.62 4.98 -7.03
C ALA A 184 1.74 3.95 -7.21
N GLN A 185 1.74 2.88 -6.40
CA GLN A 185 2.72 1.80 -6.50
C GLN A 185 2.70 1.11 -7.86
N ILE A 186 1.52 0.87 -8.46
CA ILE A 186 1.41 0.30 -9.81
C ILE A 186 2.13 1.18 -10.84
N VAL A 187 1.85 2.48 -10.84
CA VAL A 187 2.48 3.43 -11.77
C VAL A 187 4.00 3.47 -11.56
N LEU A 188 4.44 3.57 -10.30
CA LEU A 188 5.85 3.55 -9.92
C LEU A 188 6.56 2.27 -10.37
N GLY A 189 5.92 1.11 -10.21
CA GLY A 189 6.49 -0.17 -10.61
C GLY A 189 6.62 -0.33 -12.12
N ILE A 190 5.61 0.10 -12.90
CA ILE A 190 5.71 0.09 -14.36
C ILE A 190 6.86 0.98 -14.83
N ILE A 191 6.98 2.20 -14.29
CA ILE A 191 8.07 3.12 -14.63
C ILE A 191 9.43 2.53 -14.24
N ALA A 192 9.56 1.98 -13.03
CA ALA A 192 10.80 1.37 -12.56
C ALA A 192 11.23 0.18 -13.43
N GLY A 193 10.29 -0.70 -13.79
CA GLY A 193 10.52 -1.81 -14.70
C GLY A 193 10.98 -1.36 -16.08
N LEU A 194 10.32 -0.38 -16.67
CA LEU A 194 10.71 0.20 -17.96
C LEU A 194 12.12 0.78 -17.91
N ILE A 195 12.41 1.63 -16.92
CA ILE A 195 13.74 2.21 -16.73
C ILE A 195 14.79 1.11 -16.61
N MET A 196 14.56 0.09 -15.79
CA MET A 196 15.51 -1.00 -15.58
C MET A 196 15.76 -1.81 -16.85
N SER A 197 14.72 -2.10 -17.62
CA SER A 197 14.83 -2.84 -18.89
C SER A 197 15.49 -2.05 -20.02
N GLU A 198 15.45 -0.72 -19.97
CA GLU A 198 16.05 0.14 -20.99
C GLU A 198 17.49 0.54 -20.66
N ILE A 199 17.80 0.72 -19.38
CA ILE A 199 19.15 1.07 -18.92
C ILE A 199 20.20 0.06 -19.41
N ILE A 200 19.90 -1.25 -19.37
CA ILE A 200 20.87 -2.28 -19.75
C ILE A 200 21.35 -2.14 -21.21
N SER A 201 20.49 -1.65 -22.11
CA SER A 201 20.83 -1.42 -23.52
C SER A 201 21.95 -0.39 -23.71
N PHE A 202 22.20 0.47 -22.72
CA PHE A 202 23.31 1.42 -22.75
C PHE A 202 24.63 0.84 -22.24
N TYR A 203 24.59 -0.23 -21.44
CA TYR A 203 25.77 -0.77 -20.75
C TYR A 203 26.35 -2.02 -21.41
N THR A 204 25.56 -2.76 -22.20
CA THR A 204 26.06 -3.94 -22.90
C THR A 204 26.74 -3.55 -24.21
N LYS A 205 28.01 -3.92 -24.36
CA LYS A 205 28.81 -3.64 -25.58
C LYS A 205 28.69 -4.71 -26.66
N SER A 206 28.11 -5.87 -26.32
CA SER A 206 27.93 -7.02 -27.20
C SER A 206 26.43 -7.27 -27.44
N PRO A 207 25.90 -7.01 -28.63
CA PRO A 207 24.47 -7.23 -28.96
C PRO A 207 24.01 -8.68 -28.76
N GLU A 208 24.94 -9.64 -28.78
CA GLU A 208 24.67 -11.07 -28.60
C GLU A 208 24.26 -11.43 -27.16
N ASP A 209 24.55 -10.57 -26.17
CA ASP A 209 24.25 -10.82 -24.75
C ASP A 209 22.91 -10.22 -24.28
N ILE A 210 22.23 -9.40 -25.10
CA ILE A 210 20.91 -8.83 -24.77
C ILE A 210 19.82 -9.73 -25.35
N ASN A 211 19.41 -10.72 -24.56
CA ASN A 211 18.24 -11.54 -24.89
C ASN A 211 16.94 -10.85 -24.43
N LEU A 212 15.84 -11.06 -25.16
CA LEU A 212 14.44 -10.75 -24.77
C LEU A 212 14.18 -11.16 -23.32
N PHE A 213 14.72 -12.30 -22.93
CA PHE A 213 14.69 -12.82 -21.57
C PHE A 213 15.31 -11.84 -20.56
N ASN A 214 16.46 -11.24 -20.88
CA ASN A 214 17.15 -10.32 -19.97
C ASN A 214 16.35 -9.03 -19.76
N LYS A 215 15.85 -8.42 -20.84
CA LYS A 215 15.01 -7.21 -20.73
C LYS A 215 13.67 -7.48 -20.05
N GLY A 216 13.02 -8.60 -20.39
CA GLY A 216 11.77 -9.02 -19.76
C GLY A 216 11.94 -9.31 -18.26
N VAL A 217 12.97 -10.05 -17.87
CA VAL A 217 13.27 -10.34 -16.46
C VAL A 217 13.58 -9.06 -15.69
N LEU A 218 14.34 -8.12 -16.27
CA LEU A 218 14.61 -6.83 -15.65
C LEU A 218 13.34 -5.97 -15.51
N ALA A 219 12.46 -5.95 -16.52
CA ALA A 219 11.17 -5.28 -16.42
C ALA A 219 10.31 -5.89 -15.30
N LEU A 220 10.27 -7.22 -15.20
CA LEU A 220 9.53 -7.95 -14.17
C LEU A 220 10.07 -7.66 -12.77
N ILE A 221 11.38 -7.76 -12.58
CA ILE A 221 12.06 -7.46 -11.31
C ILE A 221 11.84 -5.99 -10.95
N GLY A 222 11.94 -5.09 -11.92
CA GLY A 222 11.76 -3.67 -11.65
C GLY A 222 10.32 -3.30 -11.29
N GLY A 223 9.34 -3.98 -11.90
CA GLY A 223 7.95 -3.91 -11.49
C GLY A 223 7.71 -4.46 -10.08
N PHE A 224 8.21 -5.67 -9.79
CA PHE A 224 8.03 -6.35 -8.51
C PHE A 224 8.71 -5.62 -7.34
N SER A 225 9.92 -5.11 -7.58
CA SER A 225 10.80 -4.52 -6.56
C SER A 225 10.83 -2.99 -6.63
N SER A 226 9.73 -2.36 -7.03
CA SER A 226 9.67 -0.90 -7.27
C SER A 226 10.08 -0.08 -6.04
N GLU A 227 9.68 -0.53 -4.84
CA GLU A 227 10.07 0.10 -3.57
C GLU A 227 11.59 0.02 -3.35
N ALA A 228 12.20 -1.15 -3.57
CA ALA A 228 13.64 -1.33 -3.42
C ALA A 228 14.44 -0.51 -4.44
N ILE A 229 13.98 -0.44 -5.70
CA ILE A 229 14.62 0.38 -6.73
C ILE A 229 14.54 1.86 -6.36
N PHE A 230 13.37 2.32 -5.91
CA PHE A 230 13.22 3.70 -5.45
C PHE A 230 14.15 4.00 -4.27
N SER A 231 14.24 3.10 -3.28
CA SER A 231 15.16 3.24 -2.15
C SER A 231 16.63 3.28 -2.59
N ILE A 232 17.04 2.49 -3.58
CA ILE A 232 18.41 2.53 -4.13
C ILE A 232 18.67 3.88 -4.80
N LEU A 233 17.75 4.36 -5.67
CA LEU A 233 17.89 5.65 -6.33
C LEU A 233 17.94 6.80 -5.32
N GLN A 234 17.07 6.76 -4.31
CA GLN A 234 17.06 7.73 -3.22
C GLN A 234 18.40 7.69 -2.46
N GLY A 235 18.92 6.50 -2.17
CA GLY A 235 20.23 6.34 -1.53
C GLY A 235 21.38 6.93 -2.35
N ILE A 236 21.35 6.80 -3.69
CA ILE A 236 22.33 7.46 -4.58
C ILE A 236 22.18 8.97 -4.51
N ILE A 237 20.94 9.49 -4.62
CA ILE A 237 20.65 10.92 -4.53
C ILE A 237 21.13 11.50 -3.20
N ASP A 238 20.88 10.81 -2.09
CA ASP A 238 21.28 11.29 -0.77
C ASP A 238 22.79 11.28 -0.59
N ARG A 239 23.50 10.28 -1.16
CA ARG A 239 24.97 10.30 -1.24
C ARG A 239 25.49 11.47 -2.07
N VAL A 240 24.91 11.71 -3.24
CA VAL A 240 25.27 12.88 -4.08
C VAL A 240 25.04 14.17 -3.30
N LYS A 241 23.87 14.35 -2.66
CA LYS A 241 23.59 15.50 -1.80
C LYS A 241 24.61 15.66 -0.69
N SER A 242 25.04 14.57 -0.05
CA SER A 242 26.04 14.64 1.03
C SER A 242 27.41 15.13 0.56
N ILE A 243 27.76 14.90 -0.71
CA ILE A 243 29.01 15.40 -1.32
C ILE A 243 28.91 16.89 -1.65
N PHE A 244 27.74 17.35 -2.10
CA PHE A 244 27.55 18.74 -2.57
C PHE A 244 27.02 19.71 -1.50
N ILE A 245 26.34 19.22 -0.47
CA ILE A 245 25.82 20.00 0.65
C ILE A 245 26.76 19.80 1.84
N VAL A 246 27.82 20.63 1.91
CA VAL A 246 28.67 20.71 3.10
C VAL A 246 27.79 21.19 4.26
N PRO A 247 27.77 20.48 5.42
CA PRO A 247 27.00 20.92 6.57
C PRO A 247 27.42 22.34 6.95
N LYS A 248 26.47 23.27 7.06
CA LYS A 248 26.74 24.60 7.63
C LYS A 248 27.29 24.38 9.05
N PRO A 249 28.47 24.91 9.40
CA PRO A 249 28.93 24.87 10.78
C PRO A 249 27.94 25.67 11.62
N ASN A 250 27.40 25.02 12.66
CA ASN A 250 26.58 25.70 13.66
C ASN A 250 27.43 26.80 14.30
N LYS A 251 27.04 28.06 14.09
CA LYS A 251 27.51 29.21 14.87
C LYS A 251 26.60 29.41 16.06
#